data_AF-A0A7V1CZH3-F1
#
_entry.id   AF-A0A7V1CZH3-F1
#
_cell.length_a   1.000
_cell.length_b   1.000
_cell.length_c   1.000
_cell.angle_alpha   90.00
_cell.angle_beta   90.00
_cell.angle_gamma   90.00
#
_symmetry.space_group_name_H-M   'P 1'
#
loop_
_entity.id
_entity.type
_entity.pdbx_description
1 polymer ?
#
loop_
_entity_poly.entity_id
_entity_poly.type
_entity_poly.pdbx_seq_one_letter_code
_entity_poly.pdbx_strand_id
1 'polypeptide(L)'
;DVYKRQVYVDTPGLHVEEKRAINRLMNRAASSSLGDVELVIFVVEGTHWNADDEMVLNKVKQNGKPVLLVINKIDQVKDRDLVLPHMKWLGEKFDFVGIMPVSATQGKNIDLIKNEVTKRLPPCEFYFPEDYVTDRSMRFMAAEVIREKLMRFMGEELPYSVTVEIEQFKWQDNGIWHINGLILVERETQKRMVIGNKGEKLKVIGREARKDLEEMLDNKVFLELWVKVKSGWADDERALRSLGYGED
;
A
#
# COMPACT_ATOMS: atom_id res chain seq x y z
N ASP A 1 -9.64 10.14 29.99
CA ASP A 1 -9.40 10.71 28.65
C ASP A 1 -10.02 9.83 27.59
N VAL A 2 -10.70 10.43 26.60
CA VAL A 2 -11.25 9.67 25.46
C VAL A 2 -10.08 9.42 24.52
N TYR A 3 -9.46 8.25 24.63
CA TYR A 3 -8.39 7.88 23.74
C TYR A 3 -8.93 7.66 22.32
N LYS A 4 -8.26 8.21 21.31
CA LYS A 4 -8.64 8.07 19.90
C LYS A 4 -7.56 7.26 19.18
N ARG A 5 -7.94 6.13 18.59
CA ARG A 5 -7.05 5.29 17.78
C ARG A 5 -7.44 5.43 16.30
N GLN A 6 -6.44 5.68 15.46
CA GLN A 6 -6.59 5.77 14.01
C GLN A 6 -6.22 4.42 13.39
N VAL A 7 -7.11 3.85 12.59
CA VAL A 7 -6.81 2.67 11.77
C VAL A 7 -6.81 3.15 10.32
N TYR A 8 -5.64 3.05 9.68
CA TYR A 8 -5.50 3.40 8.27
C TYR A 8 -5.66 2.13 7.46
N VAL A 9 -6.61 2.15 6.52
CA VAL A 9 -6.79 1.09 5.53
C VAL A 9 -6.13 1.58 4.25
N ASP A 10 -5.05 0.90 3.85
CA ASP A 10 -4.41 1.19 2.57
C ASP A 10 -5.19 0.51 1.45
N THR A 11 -5.59 1.30 0.46
CA THR A 11 -6.28 0.79 -0.72
C THR A 11 -5.35 0.90 -1.91
N PRO A 12 -5.18 -0.17 -2.71
CA PRO A 12 -4.42 -0.06 -3.94
C PRO A 12 -4.90 1.08 -4.84
N GLY A 13 -3.98 1.67 -5.62
CA GLY A 13 -4.33 2.73 -6.56
C GLY A 13 -5.45 2.30 -7.52
N LEU A 14 -6.51 3.10 -7.60
CA LEU A 14 -7.66 2.82 -8.45
C LEU A 14 -7.36 3.27 -9.88
N HIS A 15 -7.33 2.33 -10.84
CA HIS A 15 -7.06 2.60 -12.26
C HIS A 15 -8.30 2.33 -13.13
N VAL A 16 -8.47 3.10 -14.21
CA VAL A 16 -9.68 3.08 -15.07
C VAL A 16 -9.89 1.77 -15.83
N GLU A 17 -8.83 1.09 -16.24
CA GLU A 17 -8.94 -0.14 -17.04
C GLU A 17 -7.98 -1.22 -16.57
N GLU A 18 -8.49 -2.28 -15.93
CA GLU A 18 -7.68 -3.47 -15.71
C GLU A 18 -8.46 -4.77 -15.90
N LYS A 19 -8.04 -5.55 -16.92
CA LYS A 19 -8.72 -6.79 -17.37
C LYS A 19 -8.54 -7.99 -16.45
N ARG A 20 -7.59 -7.94 -15.52
CA ARG A 20 -7.17 -9.09 -14.69
C ARG A 20 -7.99 -9.22 -13.41
N ALA A 21 -8.23 -10.45 -12.95
CA ALA A 21 -9.07 -10.67 -11.75
C ALA A 21 -8.46 -10.07 -10.48
N ILE A 22 -7.13 -10.11 -10.33
CA ILE A 22 -6.41 -9.49 -9.20
C ILE A 22 -6.69 -7.99 -9.10
N ASN A 23 -6.68 -7.31 -10.24
CA ASN A 23 -6.92 -5.87 -10.30
C ASN A 23 -8.39 -5.54 -10.03
N ARG A 24 -9.33 -6.38 -10.49
CA ARG A 24 -10.74 -6.29 -10.08
C ARG A 24 -10.92 -6.51 -8.58
N LEU A 25 -10.19 -7.46 -8.00
CA LEU A 25 -10.29 -7.80 -6.58
C LEU A 25 -9.64 -6.72 -5.70
N MET A 26 -8.54 -6.12 -6.15
CA MET A 26 -7.90 -4.95 -5.54
C MET A 26 -8.81 -3.72 -5.63
N ASN A 27 -9.44 -3.47 -6.79
CA ASN A 27 -10.44 -2.43 -6.93
C ASN A 27 -11.67 -2.69 -6.04
N ARG A 28 -12.12 -3.96 -5.92
CA ARG A 28 -13.25 -4.34 -5.07
C ARG A 28 -12.92 -4.17 -3.59
N ALA A 29 -11.74 -4.58 -3.13
CA ALA A 29 -11.25 -4.36 -1.77
C ALA A 29 -11.12 -2.86 -1.47
N ALA A 30 -10.61 -2.07 -2.42
CA ALA A 30 -10.58 -0.62 -2.29
C ALA A 30 -11.99 -0.01 -2.20
N SER A 31 -12.96 -0.57 -2.93
CA SER A 31 -14.36 -0.11 -2.95
C SER A 31 -15.16 -0.58 -1.73
N SER A 32 -14.90 -1.78 -1.18
CA SER A 32 -15.52 -2.27 0.07
C SER A 32 -14.97 -1.52 1.28
N SER A 33 -13.65 -1.28 1.33
CA SER A 33 -13.01 -0.47 2.37
C SER A 33 -13.60 0.94 2.46
N LEU A 34 -14.04 1.50 1.35
CA LEU A 34 -14.67 2.81 1.32
C LEU A 34 -16.02 2.83 2.08
N GLY A 35 -16.81 1.75 2.10
CA GLY A 35 -18.12 1.74 2.76
C GLY A 35 -18.07 1.93 4.28
N ASP A 36 -17.04 1.37 4.92
CA ASP A 36 -16.94 1.28 6.38
C ASP A 36 -16.00 2.33 7.01
N VAL A 37 -15.43 3.24 6.22
CA VAL A 37 -14.57 4.31 6.75
C VAL A 37 -15.37 5.53 7.22
N GLU A 38 -14.83 6.20 8.25
CA GLU A 38 -15.34 7.46 8.78
C GLU A 38 -14.81 8.69 8.03
N LEU A 39 -13.69 8.55 7.33
CA LEU A 39 -13.03 9.62 6.58
C LEU A 39 -12.20 9.03 5.44
N VAL A 40 -12.33 9.60 4.25
CA VAL A 40 -11.49 9.26 3.08
C VAL A 40 -10.37 10.28 2.96
N ILE A 41 -9.12 9.82 2.85
CA ILE A 41 -7.98 10.67 2.50
C ILE A 41 -7.69 10.47 1.02
N PHE A 42 -8.08 11.43 0.20
CA PHE A 42 -7.84 11.37 -1.25
C PHE A 42 -6.53 12.09 -1.58
N VAL A 43 -5.53 11.33 -2.07
CA VAL A 43 -4.18 11.84 -2.34
C VAL A 43 -3.98 12.05 -3.82
N VAL A 44 -3.50 13.24 -4.21
CA VAL A 44 -3.17 13.61 -5.59
C VAL A 44 -1.74 14.14 -5.69
N GLU A 45 -1.18 14.15 -6.91
CA GLU A 45 0.21 14.51 -7.14
C GLU A 45 0.39 15.96 -7.62
N GLY A 46 0.91 16.82 -6.74
CA GLY A 46 1.35 18.17 -7.07
C GLY A 46 0.27 18.99 -7.78
N THR A 47 0.56 19.42 -9.01
CA THR A 47 -0.39 20.12 -9.88
C THR A 47 -0.83 19.28 -11.07
N HIS A 48 -0.69 17.96 -10.98
CA HIS A 48 -1.12 17.02 -12.01
C HIS A 48 -2.50 16.47 -11.68
N TRP A 49 -3.35 16.41 -12.70
CA TRP A 49 -4.68 15.79 -12.61
C TRP A 49 -4.95 15.05 -13.90
N ASN A 50 -5.24 13.76 -13.80
CA ASN A 50 -5.49 12.88 -14.95
C ASN A 50 -6.87 12.21 -14.88
N ALA A 51 -7.14 11.30 -15.81
CA ALA A 51 -8.41 10.58 -15.88
C ALA A 51 -8.61 9.59 -14.73
N ASP A 52 -7.53 9.01 -14.19
CA ASP A 52 -7.59 8.12 -13.02
C ASP A 52 -7.99 8.91 -11.77
N ASP A 53 -7.41 10.10 -11.55
CA ASP A 53 -7.79 11.01 -10.46
C ASP A 53 -9.28 11.39 -10.53
N GLU A 54 -9.77 11.70 -11.73
CA GLU A 54 -11.18 12.01 -11.95
C GLU A 54 -12.08 10.79 -11.66
N MET A 55 -11.66 9.59 -12.05
CA MET A 55 -12.39 8.36 -11.74
C MET A 55 -12.42 8.10 -10.23
N VAL A 56 -11.29 8.23 -9.53
CA VAL A 56 -11.22 8.06 -8.09
C VAL A 56 -12.17 9.05 -7.41
N LEU A 57 -12.12 10.32 -7.81
CA LEU A 57 -13.01 11.35 -7.28
C LEU A 57 -14.49 10.96 -7.47
N ASN A 58 -14.86 10.44 -8.64
CA ASN A 58 -16.24 10.01 -8.91
C ASN A 58 -16.68 8.83 -8.04
N LYS A 59 -15.79 7.88 -7.73
CA LYS A 59 -16.10 6.79 -6.78
C LYS A 59 -16.24 7.32 -5.35
N VAL A 60 -15.32 8.19 -4.94
CA VAL A 60 -15.32 8.78 -3.60
C VAL A 60 -16.59 9.63 -3.38
N LYS A 61 -17.03 10.38 -4.40
CA LYS A 61 -18.30 11.14 -4.42
C LYS A 61 -19.52 10.27 -4.11
N GLN A 62 -19.55 9.04 -4.61
CA GLN A 62 -20.71 8.14 -4.46
C GLN A 62 -20.84 7.54 -3.07
N ASN A 63 -19.80 7.61 -2.25
CA ASN A 63 -19.76 6.97 -0.93
C ASN A 63 -20.38 7.83 0.19
N GLY A 64 -20.59 9.13 -0.04
CA GLY A 64 -21.23 10.03 0.94
C GLY A 64 -20.45 10.26 2.24
N LYS A 65 -19.22 9.75 2.34
CA LYS A 65 -18.32 9.95 3.48
C LYS A 65 -17.55 11.28 3.33
N PRO A 66 -17.12 11.92 4.43
CA PRO A 66 -16.27 13.10 4.35
C PRO A 66 -14.93 12.76 3.68
N VAL A 67 -14.41 13.70 2.89
CA VAL A 67 -13.18 13.49 2.10
C VAL A 67 -12.20 14.62 2.35
N LEU A 68 -11.01 14.27 2.83
CA LEU A 68 -9.88 15.17 2.96
C LEU A 68 -9.01 15.05 1.70
N LEU A 69 -8.84 16.15 0.97
CA LEU A 69 -7.94 16.20 -0.19
C LEU A 69 -6.52 16.51 0.26
N VAL A 70 -5.57 15.66 -0.12
CA VAL A 70 -4.15 15.80 0.17
C VAL A 70 -3.38 15.93 -1.14
N ILE A 71 -2.79 17.10 -1.37
CA ILE A 71 -1.96 17.36 -2.53
C ILE A 71 -0.51 17.07 -2.13
N ASN A 72 -0.01 15.89 -2.49
CA ASN A 72 1.33 15.44 -2.12
C ASN A 72 2.39 15.92 -3.14
N LYS A 73 3.67 15.78 -2.79
CA LYS A 73 4.83 16.16 -3.63
C LYS A 73 4.89 17.66 -3.98
N ILE A 74 4.38 18.55 -3.13
CA ILE A 74 4.48 20.00 -3.38
C ILE A 74 5.92 20.53 -3.44
N ASP A 75 6.88 19.76 -2.91
CA ASP A 75 8.31 20.02 -3.01
C ASP A 75 8.85 19.84 -4.44
N GLN A 76 8.15 19.07 -5.28
CA GLN A 76 8.54 18.79 -6.67
C GLN A 76 7.85 19.71 -7.69
N VAL A 77 6.91 20.55 -7.23
CA VAL A 77 6.23 21.52 -8.08
C VAL A 77 7.20 22.67 -8.40
N LYS A 78 7.63 22.76 -9.66
CA LYS A 78 8.61 23.75 -10.13
C LYS A 78 8.11 25.18 -9.96
N ASP A 79 6.84 25.41 -10.25
CA ASP A 79 6.19 26.72 -10.12
C ASP A 79 5.21 26.71 -8.94
N ARG A 80 5.66 27.24 -7.80
CA ARG A 80 4.88 27.24 -6.56
C ARG A 80 3.64 28.12 -6.64
N ASP A 81 3.62 29.10 -7.55
CA ASP A 81 2.49 30.01 -7.71
C ASP A 81 1.29 29.30 -8.33
N LEU A 82 1.49 28.13 -8.96
CA LEU A 82 0.40 27.29 -9.49
C LEU A 82 -0.34 26.48 -8.42
N VAL A 83 0.25 26.28 -7.24
CA VAL A 83 -0.35 25.42 -6.19
C VAL A 83 -1.67 26.00 -5.68
N LEU A 84 -1.72 27.32 -5.41
CA LEU A 84 -2.93 27.98 -4.91
C LEU A 84 -4.08 27.99 -5.94
N PRO A 85 -3.86 28.37 -7.22
CA PRO A 85 -4.86 28.22 -8.27
C PRO A 85 -5.33 26.78 -8.43
N HIS A 86 -4.42 25.79 -8.39
CA HIS A 86 -4.79 24.39 -8.53
C HIS A 86 -5.64 23.90 -7.35
N MET A 87 -5.30 24.29 -6.12
CA MET A 87 -6.12 24.01 -4.93
C MET A 87 -7.54 24.56 -5.06
N LYS A 88 -7.69 25.79 -5.57
CA LYS A 88 -9.02 26.40 -5.80
C LYS A 88 -9.81 25.61 -6.84
N TRP A 89 -9.18 25.29 -7.97
CA TRP A 89 -9.81 24.49 -9.02
C TRP A 89 -10.23 23.10 -8.53
N LEU A 90 -9.41 22.43 -7.71
CA LEU A 90 -9.79 21.17 -7.08
C LEU A 90 -10.96 21.34 -6.11
N GLY A 91 -10.97 22.41 -5.32
CA GLY A 91 -12.08 22.74 -4.41
C GLY A 91 -13.41 22.97 -5.11
N GLU A 92 -13.41 23.35 -6.40
CA GLU A 92 -14.64 23.46 -7.20
C GLU A 92 -15.19 22.10 -7.64
N LYS A 93 -14.37 21.04 -7.67
CA LYS A 93 -14.79 19.71 -8.15
C LYS A 93 -15.61 18.93 -7.12
N PHE A 94 -15.40 19.16 -5.83
CA PHE A 94 -16.06 18.44 -4.74
C PHE A 94 -15.96 19.21 -3.43
N ASP A 95 -16.94 19.02 -2.55
CA ASP A 95 -16.96 19.62 -1.22
C ASP A 95 -16.07 18.83 -0.25
N PHE A 96 -14.76 19.07 -0.37
CA PHE A 96 -13.78 18.47 0.53
C PHE A 96 -13.86 19.08 1.93
N VAL A 97 -13.74 18.25 2.96
CA VAL A 97 -13.71 18.75 4.36
C VAL A 97 -12.44 19.53 4.69
N GLY A 98 -11.43 19.43 3.82
CA GLY A 98 -10.18 20.18 3.87
C GLY A 98 -9.33 19.88 2.64
N ILE A 99 -8.48 20.84 2.26
CA ILE A 99 -7.49 20.70 1.19
C ILE A 99 -6.12 21.01 1.77
N MET A 100 -5.22 20.02 1.75
CA MET A 100 -3.92 20.11 2.41
C MET A 100 -2.77 19.87 1.43
N PRO A 101 -1.97 20.90 1.10
CA PRO A 101 -0.72 20.71 0.38
C PRO A 101 0.34 20.15 1.32
N VAL A 102 0.93 18.99 0.99
CA VAL A 102 1.92 18.30 1.80
C VAL A 102 3.14 17.84 1.00
N SER A 103 4.23 17.59 1.71
CA SER A 103 5.37 16.83 1.20
C SER A 103 5.60 15.65 2.14
N ALA A 104 5.19 14.45 1.72
CA ALA A 104 5.36 13.24 2.52
C ALA A 104 6.84 12.93 2.78
N THR A 105 7.71 13.18 1.79
CA THR A 105 9.16 12.93 1.89
C THR A 105 9.85 13.89 2.85
N GLN A 106 9.41 15.16 2.91
CA GLN A 106 9.98 16.17 3.81
C GLN A 106 9.22 16.28 5.14
N GLY A 107 8.17 15.49 5.34
CA GLY A 107 7.28 15.57 6.51
C GLY A 107 6.46 16.86 6.61
N LYS A 108 6.44 17.70 5.57
CA LYS A 108 5.78 19.00 5.62
C LYS A 108 4.27 18.84 5.65
N ASN A 109 3.63 19.48 6.64
CA ASN A 109 2.17 19.51 6.83
C ASN A 109 1.51 18.15 7.12
N ILE A 110 2.28 17.10 7.42
CA ILE A 110 1.73 15.78 7.78
C ILE A 110 0.98 15.83 9.12
N ASP A 111 1.43 16.63 10.07
CA ASP A 111 0.75 16.78 11.36
C ASP A 111 -0.64 17.42 11.23
N LEU A 112 -0.84 18.26 10.20
CA LEU A 112 -2.15 18.85 9.92
C LEU A 112 -3.15 17.77 9.49
N ILE A 113 -2.71 16.79 8.70
CA ILE A 113 -3.55 15.64 8.32
C ILE A 113 -3.96 14.88 9.58
N LYS A 114 -3.00 14.52 10.44
CA LYS A 114 -3.27 13.78 11.69
C LYS A 114 -4.28 14.50 12.58
N ASN A 115 -4.14 15.82 12.72
CA ASN A 115 -5.07 16.64 13.49
C ASN A 115 -6.48 16.62 12.89
N GLU A 116 -6.59 16.72 11.57
CA GLU A 116 -7.87 16.77 10.88
C GLU A 116 -8.62 15.43 10.91
N VAL A 117 -7.88 14.33 10.84
CA VAL A 117 -8.38 12.97 11.07
C VAL A 117 -8.88 12.83 12.51
N THR A 118 -8.07 13.24 13.48
CA THR A 118 -8.41 13.11 14.93
C THR A 118 -9.69 13.85 15.29
N LYS A 119 -9.94 15.03 14.71
CA LYS A 119 -11.16 15.80 14.95
C LYS A 119 -12.43 15.07 14.50
N ARG A 120 -12.34 14.27 13.42
CA ARG A 120 -13.49 13.61 12.79
C ARG A 120 -13.73 12.18 13.27
N LEU A 121 -12.77 11.58 13.97
CA LEU A 121 -12.97 10.27 14.55
C LEU A 121 -14.05 10.32 15.64
N PRO A 122 -15.12 9.51 15.51
CA PRO A 122 -16.10 9.35 16.58
C PRO A 122 -15.44 8.66 17.78
N PRO A 123 -15.94 8.90 19.00
CA PRO A 123 -15.54 8.09 20.15
C PRO A 123 -15.94 6.64 19.89
N CYS A 124 -14.99 5.72 20.04
CA CYS A 124 -15.21 4.30 19.83
C CYS A 124 -14.36 3.48 20.81
N GLU A 125 -14.82 2.29 21.17
CA GLU A 125 -13.97 1.31 21.84
C GLU A 125 -12.86 0.86 20.89
N PHE A 126 -11.71 0.53 21.45
CA PHE A 126 -10.61 0.06 20.64
C PHE A 126 -10.91 -1.33 20.08
N TYR A 127 -11.11 -1.39 18.76
CA TYR A 127 -11.24 -2.66 18.03
C TYR A 127 -10.00 -3.56 18.16
N PHE A 128 -8.83 -2.99 18.48
CA PHE A 128 -7.59 -3.72 18.67
C PHE A 128 -6.95 -3.36 20.03
N PRO A 129 -6.39 -4.33 20.78
CA PRO A 129 -5.50 -4.07 21.93
C PRO A 129 -4.29 -3.21 21.53
N GLU A 130 -3.73 -2.42 22.45
CA GLU A 130 -2.57 -1.53 22.17
C GLU A 130 -1.39 -2.30 21.55
N ASP A 131 -1.13 -3.52 22.03
CA ASP A 131 0.00 -4.37 21.62
C ASP A 131 -0.39 -5.51 20.66
N TYR A 132 -1.50 -5.38 19.92
CA TYR A 132 -2.00 -6.49 19.09
C TYR A 132 -1.16 -6.70 17.83
N VAL A 133 -0.10 -7.48 17.97
CA VAL A 133 0.70 -8.01 16.86
C VAL A 133 0.45 -9.52 16.81
N THR A 134 -0.34 -9.96 15.83
CA THR A 134 -0.53 -11.39 15.59
C THR A 134 0.56 -11.92 14.66
N ASP A 135 0.84 -13.22 14.73
CA ASP A 135 1.73 -13.89 13.76
C ASP A 135 1.23 -13.73 12.31
N ARG A 136 -0.09 -13.65 12.11
CA ARG A 136 -0.69 -13.33 10.80
C ARG A 136 -0.34 -11.91 10.33
N SER A 137 -0.41 -10.92 11.22
CA SER A 137 -0.01 -9.54 10.86
C SER A 137 1.49 -9.45 10.59
N MET A 138 2.34 -10.18 11.33
CA MET A 138 3.80 -10.18 11.05
C MET A 138 4.14 -10.87 9.73
N ARG A 139 3.48 -11.98 9.38
CA ARG A 139 3.62 -12.61 8.06
C ARG A 139 3.20 -11.67 6.94
N PHE A 140 2.07 -11.00 7.11
CA PHE A 140 1.59 -10.01 6.14
C PHE A 140 2.60 -8.87 5.97
N MET A 141 3.05 -8.26 7.07
CA MET A 141 4.06 -7.20 7.04
C MET A 141 5.36 -7.67 6.39
N ALA A 142 5.80 -8.91 6.63
CA ALA A 142 6.97 -9.45 5.99
C ALA A 142 6.81 -9.60 4.46
N ALA A 143 5.62 -10.02 4.02
CA ALA A 143 5.28 -10.04 2.59
C ALA A 143 5.31 -8.63 1.99
N GLU A 144 4.75 -7.63 2.69
CA GLU A 144 4.76 -6.22 2.25
C GLU A 144 6.17 -5.67 2.13
N VAL A 145 7.05 -5.93 3.11
CA VAL A 145 8.46 -5.50 3.05
C VAL A 145 9.15 -6.05 1.80
N ILE A 146 8.95 -7.34 1.49
CA ILE A 146 9.52 -7.96 0.29
C ILE A 146 8.90 -7.36 -0.98
N ARG A 147 7.57 -7.15 -0.99
CA ARG A 147 6.84 -6.55 -2.13
C ARG A 147 7.32 -5.14 -2.43
N GLU A 148 7.56 -4.33 -1.40
CA GLU A 148 8.14 -2.99 -1.53
C GLU A 148 9.51 -3.04 -2.21
N LYS A 149 10.41 -3.95 -1.81
CA LYS A 149 11.71 -4.11 -2.47
C LYS A 149 11.55 -4.57 -3.92
N LEU A 150 10.62 -5.47 -4.20
CA LEU A 150 10.32 -5.87 -5.58
C LEU A 150 9.90 -4.65 -6.39
N MET A 151 8.96 -3.84 -5.90
CA MET A 151 8.52 -2.61 -6.58
C MET A 151 9.67 -1.64 -6.82
N ARG A 152 10.47 -1.38 -5.76
CA ARG A 152 11.61 -0.45 -5.82
C ARG A 152 12.68 -0.85 -6.83
N PHE A 153 13.00 -2.14 -6.93
CA PHE A 153 14.13 -2.62 -7.76
C PHE A 153 13.73 -3.16 -9.14
N MET A 154 12.43 -3.36 -9.40
CA MET A 154 11.93 -3.92 -10.65
C MET A 154 11.31 -2.93 -11.63
N GLY A 155 11.07 -1.67 -11.24
CA GLY A 155 10.52 -0.64 -12.13
C GLY A 155 9.03 -0.85 -12.44
N GLU A 156 8.49 -0.09 -13.40
CA GLU A 156 7.04 0.13 -13.56
C GLU A 156 6.23 -1.09 -14.07
N GLU A 157 6.80 -2.01 -14.84
CA GLU A 157 6.02 -3.04 -15.56
C GLU A 157 5.73 -4.35 -14.78
N LEU A 158 6.49 -4.66 -13.72
CA LEU A 158 6.38 -5.94 -13.00
C LEU A 158 5.49 -5.98 -11.76
N PRO A 159 5.31 -4.90 -10.97
CA PRO A 159 4.59 -4.96 -9.69
C PRO A 159 3.21 -5.62 -9.74
N TYR A 160 2.42 -5.34 -10.78
CA TYR A 160 1.04 -5.84 -10.91
C TYR A 160 0.92 -7.31 -11.34
N SER A 161 2.05 -7.99 -11.56
CA SER A 161 2.11 -9.39 -11.99
C SER A 161 2.94 -10.28 -11.06
N VAL A 162 3.27 -9.75 -9.89
CA VAL A 162 4.09 -10.40 -8.87
C VAL A 162 3.34 -10.37 -7.55
N THR A 163 3.32 -11.49 -6.84
CA THR A 163 2.85 -11.53 -5.46
C THR A 163 3.87 -12.24 -4.58
N VAL A 164 3.80 -11.98 -3.28
CA VAL A 164 4.70 -12.54 -2.28
C VAL A 164 3.86 -13.30 -1.26
N GLU A 165 4.22 -14.55 -1.04
CA GLU A 165 3.64 -15.42 -0.02
C GLU A 165 4.71 -15.79 1.01
N ILE A 166 4.39 -15.76 2.30
CA ILE A 166 5.31 -16.23 3.35
C ILE A 166 4.97 -17.68 3.67
N GLU A 167 5.76 -18.61 3.12
CA GLU A 167 5.59 -20.06 3.35
C GLU A 167 6.04 -20.47 4.75
N GLN A 168 7.02 -19.75 5.31
CA GLN A 168 7.52 -20.00 6.65
C GLN A 168 7.81 -18.68 7.37
N PHE A 169 7.36 -18.58 8.61
CA PHE A 169 7.71 -17.53 9.55
C PHE A 169 7.82 -18.18 10.92
N LYS A 170 9.04 -18.47 11.37
CA LYS A 170 9.30 -19.24 12.60
C LYS A 170 10.45 -18.64 13.38
N TRP A 171 10.25 -18.49 14.68
CA TRP A 171 11.33 -18.23 15.63
C TRP A 171 12.16 -19.51 15.81
N GLN A 172 13.48 -19.36 15.85
CA GLN A 172 14.41 -20.45 16.17
C GLN A 172 15.02 -20.25 17.56
N ASP A 173 15.38 -21.35 18.22
CA ASP A 173 15.98 -21.35 19.56
C ASP A 173 17.32 -20.61 19.62
N ASN A 174 17.98 -20.41 18.47
CA ASN A 174 19.21 -19.62 18.36
C ASN A 174 18.98 -18.10 18.33
N GLY A 175 17.73 -17.64 18.49
CA GLY A 175 17.39 -16.22 18.51
C GLY A 175 17.25 -15.57 17.13
N ILE A 176 17.04 -16.36 16.07
CA ILE A 176 16.94 -15.88 14.68
C ILE A 176 15.55 -16.21 14.12
N TRP A 177 14.90 -15.23 13.51
CA TRP A 177 13.69 -15.45 12.71
C TRP A 177 14.05 -16.11 11.38
N HIS A 178 13.47 -17.27 11.10
CA HIS A 178 13.56 -17.93 9.80
C HIS A 178 12.31 -17.63 8.99
N ILE A 179 12.51 -16.92 7.87
CA ILE A 179 11.45 -16.45 6.98
C ILE A 179 11.71 -16.98 5.57
N ASN A 180 10.74 -17.70 5.00
CA ASN A 180 10.78 -18.15 3.62
C ASN A 180 9.71 -17.40 2.83
N GLY A 181 10.15 -16.54 1.91
CA GLY A 181 9.29 -15.80 0.99
C GLY A 181 9.26 -16.45 -0.39
N LEU A 182 8.06 -16.73 -0.89
CA LEU A 182 7.81 -17.20 -2.24
C LEU A 182 7.29 -16.06 -3.12
N ILE A 183 8.10 -15.68 -4.09
CA ILE A 183 7.78 -14.68 -5.11
C ILE A 183 7.14 -15.42 -6.29
N LEU A 184 5.85 -15.19 -6.49
CA LEU A 184 5.08 -15.78 -7.58
C LEU A 184 4.99 -14.81 -8.75
N VAL A 185 5.27 -15.31 -9.95
CA VAL A 185 5.18 -14.54 -11.20
C VAL A 185 4.37 -15.30 -12.25
N GLU A 186 3.82 -14.62 -13.25
CA GLU A 186 2.98 -15.23 -14.28
C GLU A 186 3.77 -15.91 -15.42
N ARG A 187 4.95 -15.38 -15.75
CA ARG A 187 5.71 -15.77 -16.95
C ARG A 187 7.17 -16.04 -16.63
N GLU A 188 7.79 -16.96 -17.38
CA GLU A 188 9.21 -17.29 -17.20
C GLU A 188 10.13 -16.08 -17.46
N THR A 189 9.76 -15.18 -18.36
CA THR A 189 10.48 -13.92 -18.59
C THR A 189 10.52 -13.06 -17.32
N GLN A 190 9.39 -12.95 -16.61
CA GLN A 190 9.31 -12.20 -15.36
C GLN A 190 10.20 -12.84 -14.29
N LYS A 191 10.19 -14.17 -14.18
CA LYS A 191 11.07 -14.89 -13.24
C LYS A 191 12.54 -14.58 -13.50
N ARG A 192 12.97 -14.58 -14.77
CA ARG A 192 14.34 -14.20 -15.14
C ARG A 192 14.64 -12.74 -14.76
N MET A 193 13.68 -11.83 -14.89
CA MET A 193 13.83 -10.44 -14.49
C MET A 193 13.95 -10.26 -12.97
N VAL A 194 13.13 -10.96 -12.17
CA VAL A 194 13.22 -10.96 -10.70
C VAL A 194 14.58 -11.49 -10.25
N ILE A 195 15.03 -12.60 -10.82
CA ILE A 195 16.33 -13.21 -10.50
C ILE A 195 17.46 -12.25 -10.91
N GLY A 196 17.35 -11.66 -12.09
CA GLY A 196 18.38 -10.79 -12.68
C GLY A 196 19.61 -11.55 -13.15
N ASN A 197 20.56 -10.84 -13.75
CA ASN A 197 21.80 -11.43 -14.24
C ASN A 197 22.55 -12.11 -13.08
N LYS A 198 22.87 -13.40 -13.22
CA LYS A 198 23.55 -14.22 -12.18
C LYS A 198 22.90 -14.18 -10.79
N GLY A 199 21.60 -13.88 -10.70
CA GLY A 199 20.89 -13.76 -9.42
C GLY A 199 21.17 -12.46 -8.66
N GLU A 200 21.87 -11.48 -9.25
CA GLU A 200 22.25 -10.24 -8.56
C GLU A 200 21.04 -9.45 -8.08
N LYS A 201 19.97 -9.40 -8.87
CA LYS A 201 18.78 -8.60 -8.53
C LYS A 201 18.05 -9.20 -7.33
N LEU A 202 17.81 -10.52 -7.34
CA LEU A 202 17.19 -11.21 -6.21
C LEU A 202 18.05 -11.12 -4.93
N LYS A 203 19.39 -11.16 -5.06
CA LYS A 203 20.31 -10.96 -3.93
C LYS A 203 20.18 -9.56 -3.33
N VAL A 204 20.07 -8.52 -4.16
CA VAL A 204 19.85 -7.15 -3.67
C VAL A 204 18.49 -7.03 -2.99
N ILE A 205 17.42 -7.53 -3.61
CA ILE A 205 16.07 -7.53 -3.03
C ILE A 205 16.07 -8.24 -1.67
N GLY A 206 16.62 -9.45 -1.58
CA GLY A 206 16.69 -10.19 -0.32
C GLY A 206 17.54 -9.51 0.73
N ARG A 207 18.66 -8.89 0.35
CA ARG A 207 19.51 -8.15 1.31
C ARG A 207 18.80 -6.93 1.89
N GLU A 208 18.15 -6.13 1.06
CA GLU A 208 17.45 -4.93 1.53
C GLU A 208 16.17 -5.31 2.29
N ALA A 209 15.41 -6.32 1.85
CA ALA A 209 14.24 -6.81 2.59
C ALA A 209 14.65 -7.34 3.97
N ARG A 210 15.74 -8.11 4.05
CA ARG A 210 16.23 -8.64 5.33
C ARG A 210 16.59 -7.53 6.32
N LYS A 211 17.22 -6.44 5.87
CA LYS A 211 17.56 -5.30 6.75
C LYS A 211 16.31 -4.68 7.36
N ASP A 212 15.32 -4.37 6.54
CA ASP A 212 14.06 -3.79 6.99
C ASP A 212 13.30 -4.74 7.94
N LEU A 213 13.35 -6.05 7.68
CA LEU A 213 12.77 -7.06 8.58
C LEU A 213 13.52 -7.14 9.92
N GLU A 214 14.85 -7.04 9.91
CA GLU A 214 15.66 -7.02 11.14
C GLU A 214 15.32 -5.81 12.01
N GLU A 215 15.13 -4.64 11.39
CA GLU A 215 14.69 -3.41 12.07
C GLU A 215 13.26 -3.54 12.59
N MET A 216 12.33 -4.04 11.77
CA MET A 216 10.92 -4.23 12.14
C MET A 216 10.73 -5.23 13.28
N LEU A 217 11.53 -6.30 13.32
CA LEU A 217 11.42 -7.38 14.31
C LEU A 217 12.37 -7.21 15.51
N ASP A 218 13.20 -6.17 15.48
CA ASP A 218 14.26 -5.90 16.47
C ASP A 218 15.14 -7.13 16.77
N ASN A 219 15.39 -7.96 15.74
CA ASN A 219 16.06 -9.25 15.87
C ASN A 219 16.75 -9.66 14.56
N LYS A 220 17.64 -10.65 14.64
CA LYS A 220 18.27 -11.22 13.44
C LYS A 220 17.27 -12.01 12.61
N VAL A 221 17.39 -11.89 11.29
CA VAL A 221 16.51 -12.54 10.32
C VAL A 221 17.34 -13.34 9.32
N PHE A 222 17.02 -14.62 9.18
CA PHE A 222 17.42 -15.46 8.06
C PHE A 222 16.28 -15.48 7.04
N LEU A 223 16.47 -14.76 5.92
CA LEU A 223 15.48 -14.63 4.86
C LEU A 223 15.91 -15.45 3.64
N GLU A 224 15.09 -16.42 3.25
CA GLU A 224 15.21 -17.14 1.98
C GLU A 224 14.11 -16.71 1.01
N LEU A 225 14.49 -16.39 -0.23
CA LEU A 225 13.56 -15.98 -1.27
C LEU A 225 13.59 -16.96 -2.45
N TRP A 226 12.42 -17.41 -2.85
CA TRP A 226 12.22 -18.29 -4.00
C TRP A 226 11.41 -17.59 -5.07
N VAL A 227 11.70 -17.85 -6.34
CA VAL A 227 10.91 -17.30 -7.45
C VAL A 227 10.29 -18.44 -8.24
N LYS A 228 8.96 -18.50 -8.26
CA LYS A 228 8.21 -19.57 -8.92
C LYS A 228 7.24 -18.99 -9.94
N VAL A 229 7.16 -19.64 -11.09
CA VAL A 229 6.14 -19.31 -12.10
C VAL A 229 4.88 -20.09 -11.78
N LYS A 230 3.79 -19.35 -11.66
CA LYS A 230 2.44 -19.89 -11.59
C LYS A 230 1.67 -19.16 -12.69
N SER A 231 1.15 -19.86 -13.67
CA SER A 231 0.31 -19.24 -14.70
C SER A 231 -1.12 -19.13 -14.18
N GLY A 232 -1.83 -18.05 -14.56
CA GLY A 232 -3.27 -17.91 -14.31
C GLY A 232 -3.70 -17.63 -12.86
N TRP A 233 -2.78 -17.49 -11.89
CA TRP A 233 -3.17 -17.17 -10.51
C TRP A 233 -3.78 -15.78 -10.37
N ALA A 234 -3.31 -14.80 -11.17
CA ALA A 234 -3.85 -13.45 -11.19
C ALA A 234 -5.30 -13.39 -11.70
N ASP A 235 -5.76 -14.45 -12.39
CA ASP A 235 -7.12 -14.61 -12.89
C ASP A 235 -7.94 -15.65 -12.09
N ASP A 236 -7.33 -16.34 -11.13
CA ASP A 236 -7.95 -17.38 -10.29
C ASP A 236 -8.30 -16.82 -8.91
N GLU A 237 -9.59 -16.54 -8.68
CA GLU A 237 -10.08 -16.02 -7.40
C GLU A 237 -9.76 -16.93 -6.20
N ARG A 238 -9.68 -18.26 -6.40
CA ARG A 238 -9.32 -19.18 -5.31
C ARG A 238 -7.84 -19.05 -4.96
N ALA A 239 -6.98 -18.90 -5.96
CA ALA A 239 -5.57 -18.62 -5.75
C ALA A 239 -5.39 -17.27 -5.05
N LEU A 240 -6.14 -16.23 -5.46
CA LEU A 240 -6.09 -14.91 -4.84
C LEU A 240 -6.48 -14.94 -3.36
N ARG A 241 -7.55 -15.66 -2.98
CA ARG A 241 -7.92 -15.83 -1.58
C ARG A 241 -6.84 -16.52 -0.74
N SER A 242 -6.22 -17.58 -1.27
CA SER A 242 -5.10 -18.24 -0.57
C SER A 242 -3.87 -17.35 -0.42
N LEU A 243 -3.74 -16.32 -1.25
CA LEU A 243 -2.68 -15.31 -1.21
C LEU A 243 -3.02 -14.11 -0.31
N GLY A 244 -4.13 -14.17 0.42
CA GLY A 244 -4.59 -13.10 1.32
C GLY A 244 -5.43 -12.01 0.63
N TYR A 245 -5.73 -12.16 -0.67
CA TYR A 245 -6.63 -11.24 -1.38
C TYR A 245 -8.07 -11.78 -1.31
N GLY A 246 -8.86 -11.33 -0.35
CA GLY A 246 -10.30 -11.65 -0.25
C GLY A 246 -10.80 -12.17 1.09
N GLU A 247 -10.02 -12.05 2.17
CA GLU A 247 -10.58 -12.05 3.53
C GLU A 247 -10.76 -10.58 3.95
N ASP A 248 -12.00 -10.10 3.85
CA ASP A 248 -12.52 -9.03 4.71
C ASP A 248 -12.91 -9.66 6.06
#